data_AF-A0A536NDR2-F1
#
_entry.id   AF-A0A536NDR2-F1
#
_cell.length_a   1.000
_cell.length_b   1.000
_cell.length_c   1.000
_cell.angle_alpha   90.00
_cell.angle_beta   90.00
_cell.angle_gamma   90.00
#
_symmetry.space_group_name_H-M   'P 1'
#
loop_
_entity.id
_entity.type
_entity.pdbx_description
1 polymer ?
#
loop_
_entity_poly.entity_id
_entity_poly.type
_entity_poly.pdbx_seq_one_letter_code
_entity_poly.pdbx_strand_id
1 'polypeptide(L)'
;MIDLARFFGVELDGGHRAAPHAEATAQLVLQFASDLPNRLDNLHDGIAIAIRANREHEGDPAGLLQAARRQARVSKSLFNIVHKKTVRELVLSEGIRMDGRGLDEIRPISVEVGLLPRAHGSGLFQRGETQALSIATLGPSSDVQRIDTISAETEKRYLHHYNMPPYSTGENKPMRGPGRREIGHGNLAERALIPVLPPADEFPYVIRVVSECVTSNGSTSMASTCGSTLALMDAGVPIKGPVAGAAMGLVSGEDGKFAVLTDILGKEDAFGDMDFKVTGTRDGITALQMDIKIQGINEAIIREGLRKAYAARLFILDKMIEVLPTARTEMSEFAPRIITIKINPDKIREIIGKGGSMIRKIQEETGTQINVEDDGSVEIAAVSGENSRKAITWIESLTRDVEIGSLYLGKVTRIMGFGAFVEILPGKEGLVRIGELADYHVPSVEDVVSVGDEVMVVVTEIDRQGRINLSRKAAMQRHLAKEPV
;
A
#
# COMPACT_ATOMS: atom_id res chain seq x y z
N MET A 1 41.34 -6.50 -20.77
CA MET A 1 42.08 -7.51 -19.97
C MET A 1 43.43 -7.84 -20.58
N ILE A 2 43.55 -8.09 -21.88
CA ILE A 2 44.86 -8.26 -22.54
C ILE A 2 45.74 -7.02 -22.39
N ASP A 3 45.19 -5.82 -22.56
CA ASP A 3 45.94 -4.57 -22.31
C ASP A 3 46.27 -4.36 -20.83
N LEU A 4 45.44 -4.89 -19.93
CA LEU A 4 45.69 -4.85 -18.49
C LEU A 4 46.81 -5.85 -18.10
N ALA A 5 46.79 -7.05 -18.67
CA ALA A 5 47.82 -8.06 -18.52
C ALA A 5 49.17 -7.56 -19.07
N ARG A 6 49.17 -6.94 -20.26
CA ARG A 6 50.34 -6.24 -20.81
C ARG A 6 50.81 -5.08 -19.93
N PHE A 7 49.89 -4.28 -19.39
CA PHE A 7 50.22 -3.21 -18.43
C PHE A 7 50.91 -3.75 -17.16
N PHE A 8 50.55 -4.96 -16.72
CA PHE A 8 51.20 -5.68 -15.61
C PHE A 8 52.37 -6.59 -16.04
N GLY A 9 52.82 -6.51 -17.29
CA GLY A 9 53.99 -7.24 -17.80
C GLY A 9 53.77 -8.74 -18.00
N VAL A 10 52.52 -9.21 -18.08
CA VAL A 10 52.17 -10.61 -18.34
C VAL A 10 52.20 -10.87 -19.84
N GLU A 11 53.14 -11.69 -20.30
CA GLU A 11 53.12 -12.25 -21.64
C GLU A 11 52.11 -13.39 -21.72
N LEU A 12 51.17 -13.29 -22.66
CA LEU A 12 50.16 -14.33 -22.90
C LEU A 12 50.67 -15.21 -24.04
N ASP A 13 50.99 -16.47 -23.73
CA ASP A 13 51.43 -17.43 -24.73
C ASP A 13 50.20 -17.90 -25.53
N GLY A 14 50.22 -17.71 -26.85
CA GLY A 14 49.03 -17.85 -27.72
C GLY A 14 48.55 -19.29 -27.96
N GLY A 15 48.78 -20.21 -27.03
CA GLY A 15 48.73 -21.65 -27.26
C GLY A 15 47.52 -22.42 -26.69
N HIS A 16 46.74 -21.86 -25.76
CA HIS A 16 45.67 -22.61 -25.09
C HIS A 16 44.26 -22.29 -25.60
N ARG A 17 43.42 -23.33 -25.70
CA ARG A 17 42.01 -23.30 -26.19
C ARG A 17 41.04 -22.44 -25.34
N ALA A 18 41.53 -21.68 -24.37
CA ALA A 18 40.73 -20.75 -23.57
C ALA A 18 40.70 -19.36 -24.22
N ALA A 19 39.64 -18.58 -24.02
CA ALA A 19 39.56 -17.23 -24.56
C ALA A 19 40.74 -16.37 -24.05
N PRO A 20 41.43 -15.59 -24.90
CA PRO A 20 42.64 -14.83 -24.52
C PRO A 20 42.45 -13.91 -23.30
N HIS A 21 41.22 -13.43 -23.12
CA HIS A 21 40.87 -12.63 -21.96
C HIS A 21 40.80 -13.46 -20.67
N ALA A 22 40.29 -14.69 -20.71
CA ALA A 22 40.21 -15.60 -19.56
C ALA A 22 41.61 -16.01 -19.09
N GLU A 23 42.50 -16.33 -20.04
CA GLU A 23 43.91 -16.61 -19.76
C GLU A 23 44.64 -15.37 -19.20
N ALA A 24 44.40 -14.19 -19.77
CA ALA A 24 44.88 -12.93 -19.20
C ALA A 24 44.38 -12.69 -17.77
N THR A 25 43.16 -13.12 -17.45
CA THR A 25 42.57 -12.95 -16.11
C THR A 25 43.15 -13.96 -15.15
N ALA A 26 43.29 -15.23 -15.55
CA ALA A 26 43.91 -16.28 -14.76
C ALA A 26 45.38 -15.95 -14.47
N GLN A 27 46.14 -15.49 -15.46
CA GLN A 27 47.53 -15.07 -15.29
C GLN A 27 47.66 -13.83 -14.41
N LEU A 28 46.77 -12.83 -14.55
CA LEU A 28 46.71 -11.70 -13.63
C LEU A 28 46.39 -12.16 -12.20
N VAL A 29 45.43 -13.07 -12.02
CA VAL A 29 45.07 -13.62 -10.70
C VAL A 29 46.22 -14.43 -10.09
N LEU A 30 46.93 -15.24 -10.90
CA LEU A 30 48.12 -15.98 -10.47
C LEU A 30 49.28 -15.05 -10.13
N GLN A 31 49.53 -14.01 -10.94
CA GLN A 31 50.51 -12.99 -10.67
C GLN A 31 50.17 -12.25 -9.36
N PHE A 32 48.92 -11.85 -9.15
CA PHE A 32 48.49 -11.23 -7.91
C PHE A 32 48.55 -12.18 -6.71
N ALA A 33 48.27 -13.47 -6.89
CA ALA A 33 48.43 -14.48 -5.84
C ALA A 33 49.92 -14.70 -5.49
N SER A 34 50.82 -14.68 -6.48
CA SER A 34 52.27 -14.76 -6.28
C SER A 34 52.88 -13.48 -5.71
N ASP A 35 52.28 -12.33 -5.99
CA ASP A 35 52.68 -11.01 -5.50
C ASP A 35 52.07 -10.72 -4.11
N LEU A 36 51.05 -11.49 -3.67
CA LEU A 36 50.39 -11.31 -2.38
C LEU A 36 51.34 -11.54 -1.19
N PRO A 37 52.16 -12.61 -1.14
CA PRO A 37 53.22 -12.75 -0.14
C PRO A 37 54.16 -11.54 -0.12
N ASN A 38 54.67 -11.12 -1.28
CA ASN A 38 55.57 -9.97 -1.38
C ASN A 38 54.90 -8.67 -0.92
N ARG A 39 53.61 -8.46 -1.19
CA ARG A 39 52.85 -7.30 -0.69
C ARG A 39 52.64 -7.35 0.82
N LEU A 40 52.41 -8.53 1.38
CA LEU A 40 52.30 -8.75 2.82
C LEU A 40 53.64 -8.49 3.52
N ASP A 41 54.74 -8.97 2.94
CA ASP A 41 56.10 -8.75 3.44
C ASP A 41 56.47 -7.25 3.37
N ASN A 42 56.20 -6.59 2.23
CA ASN A 42 56.42 -5.15 2.08
C ASN A 42 55.54 -4.32 3.04
N LEU A 43 54.30 -4.75 3.31
CA LEU A 43 53.44 -4.09 4.30
C LEU A 43 53.97 -4.30 5.71
N HIS A 44 54.40 -5.52 6.04
CA HIS A 44 54.99 -5.86 7.32
C HIS A 44 56.26 -5.03 7.58
N ASP A 45 57.15 -4.94 6.60
CA ASP A 45 58.38 -4.15 6.68
C ASP A 45 58.10 -2.66 6.74
N GLY A 46 57.15 -2.16 5.94
CA GLY A 46 56.71 -0.75 6.00
C GLY A 46 56.07 -0.37 7.34
N ILE A 47 55.30 -1.28 7.95
CA ILE A 47 54.78 -1.12 9.32
C ILE A 47 55.92 -1.13 10.33
N ALA A 48 56.88 -2.05 10.21
CA ALA A 48 58.03 -2.14 11.11
C ALA A 48 58.91 -0.87 11.05
N ILE A 49 59.14 -0.31 9.85
CA ILE A 49 59.86 0.94 9.64
C ILE A 49 59.10 2.11 10.27
N ALA A 50 57.79 2.22 10.06
CA ALA A 50 56.97 3.27 10.68
C ALA A 50 56.97 3.18 12.22
N ILE A 51 56.92 1.97 12.78
CA ILE A 51 56.98 1.74 14.23
C ILE A 51 58.36 2.12 14.80
N ARG A 52 59.46 1.82 14.09
CA ARG A 52 60.82 2.21 14.49
C ARG A 52 61.00 3.72 14.47
N ALA A 53 60.60 4.39 13.38
CA ALA A 53 60.61 5.85 13.26
C ALA A 53 59.81 6.54 14.38
N ASN A 54 58.64 5.99 14.75
CA ASN A 54 57.83 6.50 15.85
C ASN A 54 58.51 6.33 17.22
N ARG A 55 59.31 5.28 17.41
CA ARG A 55 60.03 5.01 18.67
C ARG A 55 61.26 5.91 18.83
N GLU A 56 61.94 6.18 17.72
CA GLU A 56 63.17 6.99 17.65
C GLU A 56 62.87 8.50 17.57
N HIS A 57 61.59 8.90 17.44
CA HIS A 57 61.13 10.28 17.27
C HIS A 57 61.75 10.96 16.03
N GLU A 58 61.97 10.20 14.96
CA GLU A 58 62.53 10.67 13.70
C GLU A 58 61.50 10.60 12.56
N GLY A 59 61.46 11.65 11.72
CA GLY A 59 60.67 11.68 10.48
C GLY A 59 59.15 11.83 10.65
N ASP A 60 58.38 11.31 9.68
CA ASP A 60 56.90 11.27 9.68
C ASP A 60 56.41 9.80 9.69
N PRO A 61 56.25 9.20 10.88
CA PRO A 61 55.79 7.82 11.01
C PRO A 61 54.38 7.59 10.44
N ALA A 62 53.51 8.60 10.50
CA ALA A 62 52.14 8.50 10.00
C ALA A 62 52.12 8.47 8.46
N GLY A 63 52.93 9.32 7.82
CA GLY A 63 53.13 9.31 6.37
C GLY A 63 53.75 8.00 5.87
N LEU A 64 54.75 7.47 6.57
CA LEU A 64 55.39 6.18 6.25
C LEU A 64 54.39 5.01 6.32
N LEU A 65 53.57 4.96 7.37
CA LEU A 65 52.52 3.94 7.52
C LEU A 65 51.46 4.05 6.43
N GLN A 66 51.08 5.28 6.05
CA GLN A 66 50.10 5.51 4.99
C GLN A 66 50.63 5.12 3.60
N ALA A 67 51.92 5.36 3.33
CA ALA A 67 52.59 4.97 2.11
C ALA A 67 52.67 3.43 1.97
N ALA A 68 53.07 2.73 3.03
CA ALA A 68 53.12 1.26 3.08
C ALA A 68 51.73 0.63 2.80
N ARG A 69 50.69 1.16 3.45
CA ARG A 69 49.29 0.74 3.23
C ARG A 69 48.83 0.98 1.80
N ARG A 70 49.28 2.07 1.15
CA ARG A 70 48.91 2.40 -0.23
C ARG A 70 49.58 1.46 -1.24
N GLN A 71 50.84 1.09 -1.02
CA GLN A 71 51.59 0.18 -1.89
C GLN A 71 51.07 -1.26 -1.81
N ALA A 72 50.66 -1.72 -0.62
CA ALA A 72 50.09 -3.06 -0.42
C ALA A 72 48.62 -3.20 -0.87
N ARG A 73 47.95 -2.10 -1.21
CA ARG A 73 46.50 -2.10 -1.51
C ARG A 73 46.19 -2.72 -2.87
N VAL A 74 45.45 -3.83 -2.88
CA VAL A 74 44.75 -4.28 -4.09
C VAL A 74 43.58 -3.32 -4.34
N SER A 75 43.51 -2.74 -5.54
CA SER A 75 42.43 -1.80 -5.88
C SER A 75 41.07 -2.49 -5.77
N LYS A 76 40.14 -1.89 -5.02
CA LYS A 76 38.73 -2.33 -4.95
C LYS A 76 38.12 -2.45 -6.35
N SER A 77 38.49 -1.56 -7.26
CA SER A 77 38.03 -1.56 -8.64
C SER A 77 38.55 -2.78 -9.40
N LEU A 78 39.81 -3.17 -9.19
CA LEU A 78 40.41 -4.33 -9.83
C LEU A 78 39.76 -5.64 -9.35
N PHE A 79 39.58 -5.78 -8.03
CA PHE A 79 38.86 -6.93 -7.47
C PHE A 79 37.43 -7.03 -8.02
N ASN A 80 36.71 -5.91 -8.11
CA ASN A 80 35.37 -5.89 -8.68
C ASN A 80 35.34 -6.32 -10.15
N ILE A 81 36.34 -5.94 -10.95
CA ILE A 81 36.44 -6.36 -12.36
C ILE A 81 36.65 -7.88 -12.46
N VAL A 82 37.62 -8.41 -11.69
CA VAL A 82 37.89 -9.86 -11.67
C VAL A 82 36.66 -10.63 -11.20
N HIS A 83 36.07 -10.21 -10.08
CA HIS A 83 34.88 -10.85 -9.51
C HIS A 83 33.69 -10.83 -10.48
N LYS A 84 33.38 -9.67 -11.09
CA LYS A 84 32.32 -9.56 -12.10
C LYS A 84 32.58 -10.54 -13.25
N LYS A 85 33.83 -10.61 -13.73
CA LYS A 85 34.17 -11.48 -14.85
C LYS A 85 34.05 -12.96 -14.49
N THR A 86 34.63 -13.39 -13.38
CA THR A 86 34.58 -14.79 -12.91
C THR A 86 33.14 -15.25 -12.75
N VAL A 87 32.28 -14.45 -12.13
CA VAL A 87 30.86 -14.79 -11.94
C VAL A 87 30.14 -14.95 -13.27
N ARG A 88 30.37 -14.03 -14.22
CA ARG A 88 29.74 -14.11 -15.55
C ARG A 88 30.21 -15.32 -16.33
N GLU A 89 31.49 -15.66 -16.24
CA GLU A 89 32.07 -16.83 -16.91
C GLU A 89 31.50 -18.13 -16.35
N LEU A 90 31.39 -18.28 -15.03
CA LEU A 90 30.73 -19.43 -14.39
C LEU A 90 29.27 -19.58 -14.83
N VAL A 91 28.52 -18.48 -14.88
CA VAL A 91 27.13 -18.48 -15.35
C VAL A 91 27.01 -18.90 -16.81
N LEU A 92 27.88 -18.41 -17.68
CA LEU A 92 27.82 -18.67 -19.13
C LEU A 92 28.38 -20.04 -19.54
N SER A 93 29.37 -20.56 -18.81
CA SER A 93 30.06 -21.81 -19.15
C SER A 93 29.53 -23.02 -18.39
N GLU A 94 29.28 -22.87 -17.09
CA GLU A 94 28.88 -23.95 -16.20
C GLU A 94 27.41 -23.87 -15.78
N GLY A 95 26.76 -22.72 -15.96
CA GLY A 95 25.36 -22.51 -15.54
C GLY A 95 25.19 -22.39 -14.03
N ILE A 96 26.29 -22.14 -13.30
CA ILE A 96 26.33 -22.08 -11.83
C ILE A 96 26.39 -20.62 -11.39
N ARG A 97 25.61 -20.28 -10.36
CA ARG A 97 25.48 -18.93 -9.79
C ARG A 97 26.32 -18.76 -8.52
N MET A 98 26.44 -17.51 -8.06
CA MET A 98 27.27 -17.14 -6.89
C MET A 98 26.87 -17.83 -5.58
N ASP A 99 25.61 -18.24 -5.44
CA ASP A 99 25.07 -18.94 -4.29
C ASP A 99 24.91 -20.45 -4.54
N GLY A 100 25.47 -20.97 -5.63
CA GLY A 100 25.44 -22.38 -6.00
C GLY A 100 24.18 -22.82 -6.77
N ARG A 101 23.19 -21.95 -6.96
CA ARG A 101 21.96 -22.26 -7.68
C ARG A 101 22.16 -22.44 -9.18
N GLY A 102 21.23 -23.18 -9.80
CA GLY A 102 21.05 -23.18 -11.25
C GLY A 102 20.39 -21.89 -11.77
N LEU A 103 20.40 -21.71 -13.10
CA LEU A 103 19.86 -20.50 -13.77
C LEU A 103 18.36 -20.27 -13.51
N ASP A 104 17.59 -21.36 -13.39
CA ASP A 104 16.13 -21.32 -13.24
C ASP A 104 15.64 -21.52 -11.80
N GLU A 105 16.57 -21.72 -10.87
CA GLU A 105 16.24 -22.05 -9.49
C GLU A 105 15.91 -20.80 -8.67
N ILE A 106 14.77 -20.85 -7.98
CA ILE A 106 14.25 -19.78 -7.11
C ILE A 106 14.70 -20.05 -5.68
N ARG A 107 15.04 -19.00 -4.93
CA ARG A 107 15.39 -19.14 -3.51
C ARG A 107 14.22 -19.70 -2.69
N PRO A 108 14.47 -20.32 -1.53
CA PRO A 108 13.42 -20.77 -0.63
C PRO A 108 12.41 -19.65 -0.32
N ILE A 109 11.12 -19.96 -0.39
CA ILE A 109 10.03 -19.02 -0.11
C ILE A 109 9.31 -19.44 1.17
N SER A 110 9.07 -18.48 2.05
CA SER A 110 8.13 -18.60 3.16
C SER A 110 7.10 -17.47 3.11
N VAL A 111 5.88 -17.79 3.50
CA VAL A 111 4.72 -16.91 3.44
C VAL A 111 3.95 -17.01 4.74
N GLU A 112 3.64 -15.88 5.35
CA GLU A 112 2.78 -15.79 6.54
C GLU A 112 1.77 -14.65 6.36
N VAL A 113 0.58 -14.80 6.95
CA VAL A 113 -0.50 -13.80 6.91
C VAL A 113 -1.08 -13.61 8.32
N GLY A 114 -1.73 -12.48 8.58
CA GLY A 114 -2.35 -12.21 9.89
C GLY A 114 -1.34 -12.08 11.05
N LEU A 115 -0.10 -11.67 10.76
CA LEU A 115 0.99 -11.54 11.75
C LEU A 115 0.73 -10.42 12.76
N LEU A 116 0.12 -9.32 12.32
CA LEU A 116 -0.08 -8.13 13.14
C LEU A 116 -1.50 -8.12 13.76
N PRO A 117 -1.65 -8.18 15.10
CA PRO A 117 -2.96 -8.38 15.74
C PRO A 117 -4.01 -7.31 15.45
N ARG A 118 -3.59 -6.08 15.13
CA ARG A 118 -4.49 -4.93 14.93
C ARG A 118 -4.54 -4.42 13.50
N ALA A 119 -3.69 -4.94 12.61
CA ALA A 119 -3.76 -4.54 11.20
C ALA A 119 -5.06 -5.07 10.60
N HIS A 120 -5.61 -4.38 9.58
CA HIS A 120 -6.79 -4.91 8.90
C HIS A 120 -6.42 -6.15 8.08
N GLY A 121 -5.22 -6.15 7.49
CA GLY A 121 -4.57 -7.35 6.96
C GLY A 121 -3.05 -7.20 6.96
N SER A 122 -2.34 -8.32 6.99
CA SER A 122 -0.89 -8.35 6.93
C SER A 122 -0.38 -9.56 6.16
N GLY A 123 0.74 -9.37 5.45
CA GLY A 123 1.40 -10.42 4.68
C GLY A 123 2.91 -10.28 4.78
N LEU A 124 3.56 -11.29 5.35
CA LEU A 124 5.03 -11.41 5.37
C LEU A 124 5.43 -12.36 4.25
N PHE A 125 6.11 -11.81 3.25
CA PHE A 125 6.66 -12.59 2.15
C PHE A 125 8.19 -12.60 2.26
N GLN A 126 8.77 -13.79 2.32
CA GLN A 126 10.21 -13.97 2.32
C GLN A 126 10.64 -14.90 1.18
N ARG A 127 11.71 -14.49 0.50
CA ARG A 127 12.38 -15.25 -0.56
C ARG A 127 13.89 -15.16 -0.36
N GLY A 128 14.49 -16.24 0.14
CA GLY A 128 15.86 -16.24 0.65
C GLY A 128 16.08 -15.15 1.70
N GLU A 129 17.03 -14.25 1.43
CA GLU A 129 17.38 -13.12 2.30
C GLU A 129 16.64 -11.81 1.93
N THR A 130 15.58 -11.89 1.12
CA THR A 130 14.68 -10.76 0.86
C THR A 130 13.38 -11.00 1.61
N GLN A 131 13.00 -10.08 2.49
CA GLN A 131 11.77 -10.15 3.27
C GLN A 131 11.03 -8.82 3.23
N ALA A 132 9.73 -8.87 2.93
CA ALA A 132 8.84 -7.72 2.93
C ALA A 132 7.61 -8.01 3.81
N LEU A 133 7.39 -7.16 4.81
CA LEU A 133 6.19 -7.13 5.63
C LEU A 133 5.24 -6.08 5.05
N SER A 134 4.15 -6.52 4.45
CA SER A 134 3.11 -5.64 3.92
C SER A 134 1.92 -5.58 4.87
N ILE A 135 1.38 -4.38 5.06
CA ILE A 135 0.31 -4.07 6.00
C ILE A 135 -0.78 -3.33 5.24
N ALA A 136 -1.99 -3.88 5.22
CA ALA A 136 -3.16 -3.26 4.61
C ALA A 136 -4.01 -2.55 5.67
N THR A 137 -4.41 -1.33 5.34
CA THR A 137 -5.34 -0.49 6.12
C THR A 137 -6.47 -0.04 5.20
N LEU A 138 -7.69 -0.12 5.71
CA LEU A 138 -8.92 0.25 5.02
C LEU A 138 -9.49 1.49 5.70
N GLY A 139 -9.80 2.51 4.90
CA GLY A 139 -10.35 3.77 5.37
C GLY A 139 -11.61 4.17 4.61
N PRO A 140 -12.41 5.10 5.15
CA PRO A 140 -13.52 5.72 4.42
C PRO A 140 -13.03 6.58 3.25
N SER A 141 -13.98 7.02 2.41
CA SER A 141 -13.75 7.92 1.27
C SER A 141 -13.00 9.20 1.64
N SER A 142 -13.16 9.72 2.86
CA SER A 142 -12.45 10.90 3.36
C SER A 142 -10.93 10.72 3.48
N ASP A 143 -10.44 9.48 3.55
CA ASP A 143 -9.00 9.17 3.63
C ASP A 143 -8.31 9.15 2.26
N VAL A 144 -9.05 9.45 1.18
CA VAL A 144 -8.50 9.49 -0.18
C VAL A 144 -7.36 10.50 -0.26
N GLN A 145 -6.26 10.13 -0.94
CA GLN A 145 -5.19 11.08 -1.17
C GLN A 145 -5.58 12.04 -2.28
N ARG A 146 -5.72 13.31 -1.93
CA ARG A 146 -5.80 14.41 -2.91
C ARG A 146 -4.44 14.70 -3.50
N ILE A 147 -4.39 14.81 -4.82
CA ILE A 147 -3.19 15.05 -5.61
C ILE A 147 -3.36 16.38 -6.33
N ASP A 148 -2.52 17.34 -5.97
CA ASP A 148 -2.44 18.64 -6.65
C ASP A 148 -1.19 18.67 -7.52
N THR A 149 -1.34 18.23 -8.77
CA THR A 149 -0.27 18.19 -9.76
C THR A 149 -0.80 18.60 -11.14
N ILE A 150 0.07 18.62 -12.14
CA ILE A 150 -0.34 18.83 -13.55
C ILE A 150 -1.14 17.66 -14.14
N SER A 151 -1.24 16.52 -13.43
CA SER A 151 -2.04 15.37 -13.86
C SER A 151 -3.54 15.68 -13.79
N ALA A 152 -4.32 15.05 -14.67
CA ALA A 152 -5.79 15.09 -14.57
C ALA A 152 -6.34 14.27 -13.39
N GLU A 153 -5.53 13.33 -12.86
CA GLU A 153 -5.88 12.57 -11.67
C GLU A 153 -5.73 13.45 -10.43
N THR A 154 -6.86 13.80 -9.81
CA THR A 154 -6.92 14.66 -8.63
C THR A 154 -6.97 13.88 -7.32
N GLU A 155 -7.26 12.57 -7.38
CA GLU A 155 -7.48 11.73 -6.22
C GLU A 155 -6.96 10.31 -6.43
N LYS A 156 -6.55 9.66 -5.34
CA LYS A 156 -5.98 8.33 -5.35
C LYS A 156 -6.54 7.47 -4.22
N ARG A 157 -7.37 6.49 -4.61
CA ARG A 157 -8.06 5.54 -3.72
C ARG A 157 -7.14 4.42 -3.21
N TYR A 158 -6.20 3.97 -4.03
CA TYR A 158 -5.24 2.95 -3.65
C TYR A 158 -3.87 3.59 -3.45
N LEU A 159 -3.34 3.49 -2.23
CA LEU A 159 -2.05 4.03 -1.86
C LEU A 159 -1.07 2.90 -1.55
N HIS A 160 -0.01 2.78 -2.34
CA HIS A 160 1.11 1.90 -1.98
C HIS A 160 2.30 2.73 -1.49
N HIS A 161 2.70 2.51 -0.24
CA HIS A 161 3.92 3.06 0.32
C HIS A 161 4.95 1.95 0.50
N TYR A 162 6.15 2.19 0.01
CA TYR A 162 7.27 1.27 0.11
C TYR A 162 8.38 1.94 0.93
N ASN A 163 8.87 1.22 1.93
CA ASN A 163 9.93 1.67 2.83
C ASN A 163 11.08 0.66 2.82
N MET A 164 12.31 1.17 2.75
CA MET A 164 13.52 0.36 2.82
C MET A 164 14.48 0.93 3.87
N PRO A 165 14.27 0.57 5.15
CA PRO A 165 15.11 1.09 6.21
C PRO A 165 16.58 0.63 6.08
N PRO A 166 17.55 1.36 6.65
CA PRO A 166 18.97 1.04 6.50
C PRO A 166 19.36 -0.34 7.03
N TYR A 167 18.67 -0.82 8.08
CA TYR A 167 18.93 -2.12 8.66
C TYR A 167 18.62 -3.27 7.69
N SER A 168 17.78 -3.06 6.68
CA SER A 168 17.41 -4.11 5.71
C SER A 168 18.60 -4.62 4.91
N THR A 169 19.65 -3.80 4.79
CA THR A 169 20.94 -4.16 4.16
C THR A 169 22.08 -4.25 5.17
N GLY A 170 21.77 -4.25 6.48
CA GLY A 170 22.77 -4.25 7.55
C GLY A 170 23.58 -2.96 7.66
N GLU A 171 23.07 -1.84 7.14
CA GLU A 171 23.75 -0.55 7.17
C GLU A 171 23.18 0.34 8.29
N ASN A 172 24.01 1.25 8.80
CA ASN A 172 23.57 2.30 9.71
C ASN A 172 23.51 3.64 8.96
N LYS A 173 22.30 4.17 8.76
CA LYS A 173 22.05 5.48 8.14
C LYS A 173 20.93 6.20 8.89
N PRO A 174 20.89 7.54 8.87
CA PRO A 174 19.78 8.29 9.46
C PRO A 174 18.45 7.97 8.76
N MET A 175 17.39 7.79 9.53
CA MET A 175 16.02 7.70 9.00
C MET A 175 15.58 9.07 8.49
N ARG A 176 15.27 9.16 7.20
CA ARG A 176 14.75 10.36 6.52
C ARG A 176 13.46 10.00 5.77
N GLY A 177 12.83 10.99 5.14
CA GLY A 177 11.72 10.72 4.21
C GLY A 177 12.15 9.84 3.03
N PRO A 178 11.18 9.25 2.31
CA PRO A 178 11.45 8.26 1.27
C PRO A 178 12.26 8.85 0.11
N GLY A 179 13.29 8.13 -0.31
CA GLY A 179 14.11 8.46 -1.47
C GLY A 179 13.43 8.11 -2.79
N ARG A 180 14.01 8.57 -3.91
CA ARG A 180 13.48 8.31 -5.26
C ARG A 180 13.30 6.82 -5.57
N ARG A 181 14.21 5.97 -5.09
CA ARG A 181 14.14 4.51 -5.31
C ARG A 181 12.98 3.88 -4.56
N GLU A 182 12.71 4.32 -3.33
CA GLU A 182 11.59 3.82 -2.53
C GLU A 182 10.25 4.20 -3.17
N ILE A 183 10.11 5.47 -3.61
CA ILE A 183 8.95 5.92 -4.38
C ILE A 183 8.80 5.13 -5.69
N GLY A 184 9.88 4.92 -6.43
CA GLY A 184 9.86 4.17 -7.68
C GLY A 184 9.45 2.70 -7.50
N HIS A 185 9.95 2.03 -6.46
CA HIS A 185 9.56 0.66 -6.12
C HIS A 185 8.10 0.57 -5.65
N GLY A 186 7.65 1.53 -4.83
CA GLY A 186 6.25 1.64 -4.42
C GLY A 186 5.32 1.77 -5.62
N ASN A 187 5.61 2.71 -6.53
CA ASN A 187 4.84 2.90 -7.75
C ASN A 187 4.81 1.66 -8.67
N LEU A 188 5.90 0.88 -8.72
CA LEU A 188 5.92 -0.37 -9.48
C LEU A 188 4.98 -1.42 -8.88
N ALA A 189 5.05 -1.63 -7.56
CA ALA A 189 4.17 -2.55 -6.86
C ALA A 189 2.70 -2.10 -6.91
N GLU A 190 2.47 -0.79 -6.86
CA GLU A 190 1.16 -0.18 -7.01
C GLU A 190 0.54 -0.47 -8.38
N ARG A 191 1.28 -0.16 -9.46
CA ARG A 191 0.85 -0.44 -10.84
C ARG A 191 0.59 -1.92 -11.08
N ALA A 192 1.33 -2.80 -10.41
CA ALA A 192 1.12 -4.24 -10.50
C ALA A 192 -0.21 -4.70 -9.88
N LEU A 193 -0.76 -3.96 -8.92
CA LEU A 193 -1.95 -4.34 -8.15
C LEU A 193 -3.22 -3.64 -8.61
N ILE A 194 -3.15 -2.41 -9.13
CA ILE A 194 -4.30 -1.65 -9.65
C ILE A 194 -5.21 -2.51 -10.57
N PRO A 195 -4.69 -3.28 -11.54
CA PRO A 195 -5.54 -4.04 -12.47
C PRO A 195 -6.44 -5.10 -11.81
N VAL A 196 -6.07 -5.58 -10.62
CA VAL A 196 -6.82 -6.64 -9.89
C VAL A 196 -7.67 -6.09 -8.75
N LEU A 197 -7.57 -4.80 -8.43
CA LEU A 197 -8.37 -4.21 -7.35
C LEU A 197 -9.86 -4.16 -7.74
N PRO A 198 -10.77 -4.34 -6.76
CA PRO A 198 -12.19 -4.14 -6.97
C PRO A 198 -12.51 -2.66 -7.24
N PRO A 199 -13.52 -2.38 -8.07
CA PRO A 199 -14.02 -1.02 -8.26
C PRO A 199 -14.65 -0.48 -6.96
N ALA A 200 -14.90 0.84 -6.92
CA ALA A 200 -15.33 1.52 -5.70
C ALA A 200 -16.78 1.19 -5.29
N ASP A 201 -17.63 0.85 -6.25
CA ASP A 201 -19.00 0.40 -6.04
C ASP A 201 -19.08 -0.99 -5.39
N GLU A 202 -18.16 -1.90 -5.75
CA GLU A 202 -18.06 -3.23 -5.14
C GLU A 202 -17.38 -3.18 -3.77
N PHE A 203 -16.36 -2.33 -3.62
CA PHE A 203 -15.59 -2.23 -2.38
C PHE A 203 -15.33 -0.74 -2.03
N PRO A 204 -16.23 -0.08 -1.29
CA PRO A 204 -16.23 1.37 -1.09
C PRO A 204 -15.19 1.86 -0.06
N TYR A 205 -13.98 1.31 -0.10
CA TYR A 205 -12.90 1.62 0.81
C TYR A 205 -11.73 2.30 0.11
N VAL A 206 -11.12 3.25 0.79
CA VAL A 206 -9.74 3.68 0.50
C VAL A 206 -8.82 2.60 1.05
N ILE A 207 -7.84 2.20 0.23
CA ILE A 207 -6.95 1.08 0.55
C ILE A 207 -5.54 1.63 0.61
N ARG A 208 -4.91 1.54 1.78
CA ARG A 208 -3.50 1.86 1.95
C ARG A 208 -2.73 0.58 2.25
N VAL A 209 -1.68 0.31 1.49
CA VAL A 209 -0.72 -0.75 1.77
C VAL A 209 0.65 -0.15 2.03
N VAL A 210 1.24 -0.48 3.17
CA VAL A 210 2.63 -0.12 3.50
C VAL A 210 3.46 -1.38 3.45
N SER A 211 4.53 -1.40 2.65
CA SER A 211 5.49 -2.50 2.56
C SER A 211 6.81 -2.09 3.20
N GLU A 212 7.12 -2.70 4.34
CA GLU A 212 8.37 -2.56 5.06
C GLU A 212 9.34 -3.66 4.62
N CYS A 213 10.44 -3.29 3.97
CA CYS A 213 11.48 -4.25 3.63
C CYS A 213 12.28 -4.58 4.89
N VAL A 214 12.12 -5.77 5.44
CA VAL A 214 12.83 -6.18 6.66
C VAL A 214 14.25 -6.62 6.33
N THR A 215 14.45 -7.32 5.22
CA THR A 215 15.76 -7.73 4.70
C THR A 215 15.80 -7.62 3.17
N SER A 216 16.98 -7.40 2.59
CA SER A 216 17.14 -7.20 1.15
C SER A 216 18.42 -7.84 0.60
N ASN A 217 18.27 -8.88 -0.21
CA ASN A 217 19.34 -9.37 -1.10
C ASN A 217 18.84 -9.73 -2.51
N GLY A 218 17.74 -9.12 -2.96
CA GLY A 218 17.21 -9.36 -4.30
C GLY A 218 15.77 -8.89 -4.46
N SER A 219 15.59 -7.87 -5.30
CA SER A 219 14.30 -7.31 -5.73
C SER A 219 13.19 -7.29 -4.67
N THR A 220 13.41 -6.52 -3.62
CA THR A 220 12.39 -6.18 -2.60
C THR A 220 11.10 -5.62 -3.18
N SER A 221 11.13 -4.96 -4.35
CA SER A 221 9.92 -4.49 -5.04
C SER A 221 8.97 -5.63 -5.44
N MET A 222 9.51 -6.79 -5.85
CA MET A 222 8.70 -7.97 -6.18
C MET A 222 8.21 -8.66 -4.92
N ALA A 223 9.04 -8.71 -3.88
CA ALA A 223 8.61 -9.19 -2.57
C ALA A 223 7.48 -8.32 -1.99
N SER A 224 7.54 -6.99 -2.15
CA SER A 224 6.45 -6.10 -1.75
C SER A 224 5.17 -6.31 -2.54
N THR A 225 5.24 -6.63 -3.84
CA THR A 225 4.04 -6.99 -4.62
C THR A 225 3.39 -8.27 -4.09
N CYS A 226 4.19 -9.31 -3.82
CA CYS A 226 3.70 -10.56 -3.24
C CYS A 226 3.11 -10.35 -1.83
N GLY A 227 3.85 -9.67 -0.95
CA GLY A 227 3.40 -9.33 0.40
C GLY A 227 2.13 -8.49 0.39
N SER A 228 2.02 -7.53 -0.53
CA SER A 228 0.86 -6.65 -0.65
C SER A 228 -0.38 -7.41 -1.13
N THR A 229 -0.21 -8.34 -2.07
CA THR A 229 -1.29 -9.26 -2.48
C THR A 229 -1.84 -10.03 -1.29
N LEU A 230 -0.94 -10.62 -0.49
CA LEU A 230 -1.31 -11.38 0.70
C LEU A 230 -2.00 -10.49 1.74
N ALA A 231 -1.48 -9.29 2.00
CA ALA A 231 -2.07 -8.36 2.95
C ALA A 231 -3.46 -7.87 2.52
N LEU A 232 -3.69 -7.66 1.22
CA LEU A 232 -5.00 -7.30 0.67
C LEU A 232 -5.99 -8.45 0.83
N MET A 233 -5.59 -9.68 0.49
CA MET A 233 -6.41 -10.88 0.64
C MET A 233 -6.74 -11.15 2.12
N ASP A 234 -5.76 -10.98 3.01
CA ASP A 234 -5.92 -11.12 4.47
C ASP A 234 -6.84 -10.04 5.04
N ALA A 235 -6.83 -8.83 4.48
CA ALA A 235 -7.76 -7.75 4.85
C ALA A 235 -9.19 -7.95 4.35
N GLY A 236 -9.46 -9.01 3.56
CA GLY A 236 -10.76 -9.26 2.95
C GLY A 236 -11.06 -8.38 1.74
N VAL A 237 -10.03 -7.82 1.08
CA VAL A 237 -10.21 -7.09 -0.18
C VAL A 237 -10.46 -8.11 -1.30
N PRO A 238 -11.60 -8.03 -2.02
CA PRO A 238 -11.96 -8.98 -3.07
C PRO A 238 -11.19 -8.67 -4.37
N ILE A 239 -9.88 -8.97 -4.38
CA ILE A 239 -9.08 -8.82 -5.60
C ILE A 239 -9.46 -9.89 -6.64
N LYS A 240 -9.44 -9.53 -7.92
CA LYS A 240 -9.81 -10.42 -9.05
C LYS A 240 -8.94 -11.68 -9.15
N GLY A 241 -7.71 -11.59 -8.66
CA GLY A 241 -6.80 -12.73 -8.58
C GLY A 241 -5.47 -12.35 -7.93
N PRO A 242 -4.77 -13.31 -7.30
CA PRO A 242 -3.49 -13.05 -6.65
C PRO A 242 -2.42 -12.64 -7.67
N VAL A 243 -1.59 -11.67 -7.31
CA VAL A 243 -0.48 -11.16 -8.13
C VAL A 243 0.85 -11.56 -7.52
N ALA A 244 1.71 -12.19 -8.30
CA ALA A 244 3.08 -12.50 -7.89
C ALA A 244 4.10 -11.73 -8.76
N GLY A 245 5.28 -11.49 -8.20
CA GLY A 245 6.38 -10.79 -8.87
C GLY A 245 7.67 -11.62 -8.94
N ALA A 246 8.27 -11.69 -10.12
CA ALA A 246 9.57 -12.31 -10.35
C ALA A 246 10.59 -11.28 -10.83
N ALA A 247 11.83 -11.40 -10.37
CA ALA A 247 12.94 -10.57 -10.80
C ALA A 247 13.92 -11.43 -11.59
N MET A 248 14.26 -10.96 -12.77
CA MET A 248 15.01 -11.70 -13.77
C MET A 248 16.25 -10.91 -14.16
N GLY A 249 17.32 -11.61 -14.51
CA GLY A 249 18.55 -11.02 -15.00
C GLY A 249 19.00 -11.62 -16.32
N LEU A 250 19.88 -10.92 -17.00
CA LEU A 250 20.56 -11.39 -18.20
C LEU A 250 22.07 -11.23 -18.03
N VAL A 251 22.82 -12.24 -18.44
CA VAL A 251 24.26 -12.14 -18.69
C VAL A 251 24.51 -12.53 -20.14
N SER A 252 25.24 -11.70 -20.89
CA SER A 252 25.65 -11.97 -22.26
C SER A 252 27.18 -12.05 -22.40
N GLY A 253 27.65 -13.02 -23.18
CA GLY A 253 29.07 -13.17 -23.56
C GLY A 253 29.38 -12.48 -24.90
N GLU A 254 30.67 -12.35 -25.20
CA GLU A 254 31.17 -11.74 -26.44
C GLU A 254 30.80 -12.56 -27.69
N ASP A 255 30.64 -13.88 -27.56
CA ASP A 255 30.30 -14.82 -28.64
C ASP A 255 28.79 -14.88 -28.95
N GLY A 256 27.99 -13.94 -28.45
CA GLY A 256 26.52 -13.95 -28.58
C GLY A 256 25.79 -14.96 -27.69
N LYS A 257 26.51 -15.72 -26.86
CA LYS A 257 25.93 -16.57 -25.81
C LYS A 257 25.24 -15.70 -24.75
N PHE A 258 24.12 -16.17 -24.21
CA PHE A 258 23.46 -15.49 -23.11
C PHE A 258 22.86 -16.49 -22.11
N ALA A 259 22.70 -16.03 -20.88
CA ALA A 259 22.04 -16.76 -19.79
C ALA A 259 21.00 -15.85 -19.14
N VAL A 260 19.77 -16.35 -19.06
CA VAL A 260 18.69 -15.71 -18.30
C VAL A 260 18.67 -16.30 -16.89
N LEU A 261 18.74 -15.42 -15.89
CA LEU A 261 18.77 -15.74 -14.48
C LEU A 261 17.40 -15.51 -13.85
N THR A 262 16.90 -16.50 -13.13
CA THR A 262 15.65 -16.44 -12.38
C THR A 262 15.91 -16.08 -10.93
N ASP A 263 15.11 -15.15 -10.39
CA ASP A 263 15.19 -14.71 -9.00
C ASP A 263 16.59 -14.21 -8.61
N ILE A 264 16.99 -13.10 -9.23
CA ILE A 264 18.34 -12.56 -9.10
C ILE A 264 18.67 -12.01 -7.70
N LEU A 265 19.94 -12.16 -7.32
CA LEU A 265 20.56 -11.52 -6.17
C LEU A 265 20.93 -10.06 -6.48
N GLY A 266 21.16 -9.25 -5.43
CA GLY A 266 21.63 -7.87 -5.61
C GLY A 266 22.97 -7.76 -6.36
N LYS A 267 23.88 -8.71 -6.16
CA LYS A 267 25.15 -8.78 -6.90
C LYS A 267 24.96 -9.22 -8.36
N GLU A 268 23.99 -10.09 -8.64
CA GLU A 268 23.69 -10.55 -10.00
C GLU A 268 23.10 -9.42 -10.84
N ASP A 269 22.27 -8.56 -10.25
CA ASP A 269 21.84 -7.29 -10.87
C ASP A 269 23.07 -6.42 -11.20
N ALA A 270 23.95 -6.17 -10.22
CA ALA A 270 25.14 -5.34 -10.42
C ALA A 270 26.10 -5.88 -11.50
N PHE A 271 26.19 -7.20 -11.66
CA PHE A 271 27.08 -7.86 -12.63
C PHE A 271 26.41 -8.20 -13.96
N GLY A 272 25.08 -8.20 -14.01
CA GLY A 272 24.27 -8.48 -15.19
C GLY A 272 24.23 -7.32 -16.19
N ASP A 273 23.69 -7.63 -17.35
CA ASP A 273 23.57 -6.75 -18.51
C ASP A 273 22.15 -6.21 -18.71
N MET A 274 21.17 -6.88 -18.11
CA MET A 274 19.78 -6.42 -18.01
C MET A 274 19.20 -6.97 -16.71
N ASP A 275 18.39 -6.17 -16.04
CA ASP A 275 17.44 -6.64 -15.04
C ASP A 275 16.02 -6.29 -15.49
N PHE A 276 15.10 -7.23 -15.30
CA PHE A 276 13.69 -6.96 -15.54
C PHE A 276 12.81 -7.62 -14.50
N LYS A 277 11.70 -6.95 -14.21
CA LYS A 277 10.77 -7.30 -13.14
C LYS A 277 9.40 -7.51 -13.77
N VAL A 278 8.83 -8.68 -13.55
CA VAL A 278 7.55 -9.08 -14.15
C VAL A 278 6.57 -9.42 -13.04
N THR A 279 5.39 -8.83 -13.09
CA THR A 279 4.31 -9.08 -12.14
C THR A 279 3.05 -9.55 -12.87
N GLY A 280 2.17 -10.24 -12.16
CA GLY A 280 0.80 -10.52 -12.63
C GLY A 280 0.18 -11.78 -12.05
N THR A 281 -0.99 -12.09 -12.58
CA THR A 281 -1.82 -13.23 -12.18
C THR A 281 -1.46 -14.47 -13.00
N ARG A 282 -2.24 -15.56 -12.87
CA ARG A 282 -2.14 -16.70 -13.79
C ARG A 282 -2.52 -16.32 -15.23
N ASP A 283 -3.43 -15.37 -15.39
CA ASP A 283 -4.04 -15.03 -16.68
C ASP A 283 -3.21 -14.04 -17.51
N GLY A 284 -2.36 -13.23 -16.87
CA GLY A 284 -1.66 -12.18 -17.60
C GLY A 284 -0.60 -11.43 -16.80
N ILE A 285 0.08 -10.48 -17.46
CA ILE A 285 1.05 -9.57 -16.86
C ILE A 285 0.31 -8.30 -16.42
N THR A 286 0.55 -7.84 -15.19
CA THR A 286 -0.05 -6.59 -14.67
C THR A 286 0.93 -5.42 -14.73
N ALA A 287 2.22 -5.65 -14.49
CA ALA A 287 3.27 -4.68 -14.73
C ALA A 287 4.59 -5.34 -15.15
N LEU A 288 5.34 -4.61 -15.97
CA LEU A 288 6.67 -4.97 -16.47
C LEU A 288 7.60 -3.75 -16.33
N GLN A 289 8.78 -3.95 -15.75
CA GLN A 289 9.87 -2.96 -15.73
C GLN A 289 11.12 -3.62 -16.28
N MET A 290 11.84 -2.92 -17.16
CA MET A 290 13.09 -3.40 -17.75
C MET A 290 14.14 -2.30 -17.68
N ASP A 291 15.32 -2.63 -17.16
CA ASP A 291 16.50 -1.77 -17.16
C ASP A 291 17.63 -2.49 -17.92
N ILE A 292 17.98 -1.92 -19.08
CA ILE A 292 18.93 -2.50 -20.03
C ILE A 292 20.25 -1.73 -19.93
N LYS A 293 21.36 -2.44 -19.70
CA LYS A 293 22.70 -1.84 -19.49
C LYS A 293 23.61 -1.97 -20.71
N ILE A 294 23.24 -2.77 -21.71
CA ILE A 294 24.02 -3.01 -22.94
C ILE A 294 23.18 -2.83 -24.20
N GLN A 295 23.84 -2.64 -25.34
CA GLN A 295 23.21 -2.73 -26.66
C GLN A 295 23.17 -4.20 -27.11
N GLY A 296 22.18 -4.58 -27.94
CA GLY A 296 22.14 -5.91 -28.58
C GLY A 296 21.16 -6.94 -27.99
N ILE A 297 20.15 -6.51 -27.23
CA ILE A 297 19.06 -7.40 -26.81
C ILE A 297 18.14 -7.68 -28.02
N ASN A 298 18.03 -8.95 -28.40
CA ASN A 298 17.18 -9.39 -29.51
C ASN A 298 15.85 -10.01 -29.01
N GLU A 299 14.94 -10.28 -29.94
CA GLU A 299 13.63 -10.86 -29.64
C GLU A 299 13.73 -12.21 -28.92
N ALA A 300 14.69 -13.06 -29.29
CA ALA A 300 14.87 -14.37 -28.68
C ALA A 300 15.18 -14.28 -27.19
N ILE A 301 16.04 -13.33 -26.79
CA ILE A 301 16.37 -13.06 -25.39
C ILE A 301 15.13 -12.60 -24.62
N ILE A 302 14.35 -11.68 -25.18
CA ILE A 302 13.13 -11.16 -24.53
C ILE A 302 12.10 -12.28 -24.36
N ARG A 303 11.86 -13.07 -25.41
CA ARG A 303 10.90 -14.17 -25.41
C ARG A 303 11.27 -15.23 -24.38
N GLU A 304 12.53 -15.64 -24.34
CA GLU A 304 13.02 -16.60 -23.35
C GLU A 304 12.96 -16.03 -21.92
N GLY A 305 13.33 -14.75 -21.77
CA GLY A 305 13.20 -14.01 -20.52
C GLY A 305 11.78 -14.04 -19.96
N LEU A 306 10.79 -13.68 -20.78
CA LEU A 306 9.37 -13.67 -20.39
C LEU A 306 8.84 -15.08 -20.12
N ARG A 307 9.26 -16.09 -20.90
CA ARG A 307 8.87 -17.49 -20.68
C ARG A 307 9.34 -18.00 -19.31
N LYS A 308 10.61 -17.74 -18.97
CA LYS A 308 11.17 -18.10 -17.65
C LYS A 308 10.52 -17.29 -16.52
N ALA A 309 10.29 -15.99 -16.75
CA ALA A 309 9.59 -15.14 -15.78
C ALA A 309 8.16 -15.63 -15.49
N TYR A 310 7.44 -16.11 -16.52
CA TYR A 310 6.11 -16.70 -16.36
C TYR A 310 6.16 -17.94 -15.46
N ALA A 311 7.05 -18.89 -15.74
CA ALA A 311 7.22 -20.09 -14.92
C ALA A 311 7.58 -19.73 -13.47
N ALA A 312 8.52 -18.80 -13.28
CA ALA A 312 8.93 -18.37 -11.95
C ALA A 312 7.80 -17.68 -11.17
N ARG A 313 7.03 -16.83 -11.84
CA ARG A 313 5.87 -16.16 -11.25
C ARG A 313 4.80 -17.15 -10.82
N LEU A 314 4.51 -18.16 -11.64
CA LEU A 314 3.54 -19.20 -11.26
C LEU A 314 4.01 -20.00 -10.05
N PHE A 315 5.27 -20.39 -9.99
CA PHE A 315 5.83 -21.07 -8.81
C PHE A 315 5.70 -20.23 -7.53
N ILE A 316 6.01 -18.93 -7.61
CA ILE A 316 5.86 -18.02 -6.47
C ILE A 316 4.38 -17.89 -6.07
N LEU A 317 3.49 -17.79 -7.05
CA LEU A 317 2.05 -17.69 -6.83
C LEU A 317 1.49 -18.96 -6.19
N ASP A 318 1.94 -20.14 -6.62
CA ASP A 318 1.60 -21.43 -6.01
C ASP A 318 1.96 -21.45 -4.51
N LYS A 319 3.16 -20.97 -4.15
CA LYS A 319 3.59 -20.86 -2.75
C LYS A 319 2.76 -19.88 -1.92
N MET A 320 2.26 -18.81 -2.54
CA MET A 320 1.38 -17.85 -1.86
C MET A 320 -0.01 -18.45 -1.59
N ILE A 321 -0.60 -19.11 -2.59
CA ILE A 321 -1.95 -19.68 -2.47
C ILE A 321 -1.99 -20.95 -1.61
N GLU A 322 -0.85 -21.64 -1.43
CA GLU A 322 -0.73 -22.71 -0.43
C GLU A 322 -1.07 -22.22 0.98
N VAL A 323 -0.77 -20.95 1.30
CA VAL A 323 -1.02 -20.34 2.62
C VAL A 323 -2.37 -19.63 2.67
N LEU A 324 -2.69 -18.84 1.64
CA LEU A 324 -3.96 -18.11 1.55
C LEU A 324 -4.56 -18.28 0.15
N PRO A 325 -5.40 -19.31 -0.08
CA PRO A 325 -5.92 -19.64 -1.41
C PRO A 325 -6.78 -18.53 -2.04
N THR A 326 -7.59 -17.87 -1.22
CA THR A 326 -8.52 -16.80 -1.63
C THR A 326 -8.51 -15.68 -0.60
N ALA A 327 -9.01 -14.50 -0.97
CA ALA A 327 -9.26 -13.43 -0.01
C ALA A 327 -10.22 -13.92 1.09
N ARG A 328 -10.05 -13.39 2.31
CA ARG A 328 -10.97 -13.67 3.42
C ARG A 328 -12.36 -13.15 3.06
N THR A 329 -13.38 -13.90 3.45
CA THR A 329 -14.79 -13.51 3.24
C THR A 329 -15.22 -12.38 4.17
N GLU A 330 -14.62 -12.31 5.36
CA GLU A 330 -14.89 -11.29 6.37
C GLU A 330 -13.67 -10.38 6.52
N MET A 331 -13.89 -9.06 6.51
CA MET A 331 -12.82 -8.10 6.86
C MET A 331 -12.62 -8.07 8.38
N SER A 332 -11.44 -7.62 8.81
CA SER A 332 -11.06 -7.43 10.21
C SER A 332 -12.14 -6.72 11.05
N GLU A 333 -12.27 -7.11 12.32
CA GLU A 333 -13.14 -6.44 13.29
C GLU A 333 -12.73 -4.99 13.59
N PHE A 334 -11.46 -4.66 13.34
CA PHE A 334 -10.93 -3.31 13.51
C PHE A 334 -11.14 -2.45 12.26
N ALA A 335 -11.49 -3.05 11.12
CA ALA A 335 -11.78 -2.31 9.91
C ALA A 335 -13.12 -1.58 10.02
N PRO A 336 -13.22 -0.33 9.56
CA PRO A 336 -14.49 0.37 9.56
C PRO A 336 -15.51 -0.36 8.67
N ARG A 337 -16.75 -0.45 9.13
CA ARG A 337 -17.90 -0.83 8.30
C ARG A 337 -18.47 0.43 7.70
N ILE A 338 -18.56 0.48 6.38
CA ILE A 338 -19.15 1.59 5.65
C ILE A 338 -20.58 1.17 5.27
N ILE A 339 -21.54 1.95 5.74
CA ILE A 339 -22.95 1.79 5.38
C ILE A 339 -23.35 3.01 4.57
N THR A 340 -23.76 2.79 3.33
CA THR A 340 -24.26 3.85 2.46
C THR A 340 -25.78 3.87 2.51
N ILE A 341 -26.34 5.01 2.87
CA ILE A 341 -27.79 5.27 2.80
C ILE A 341 -28.05 6.35 1.74
N LYS A 342 -29.22 6.29 1.12
CA LYS A 342 -29.64 7.29 0.13
C LYS A 342 -30.75 8.16 0.69
N ILE A 343 -30.57 9.47 0.58
CA ILE A 343 -31.51 10.49 1.05
C ILE A 343 -31.94 11.38 -0.11
N ASN A 344 -32.96 12.21 0.11
CA ASN A 344 -33.32 13.26 -0.84
C ASN A 344 -32.22 14.36 -0.85
N PRO A 345 -31.63 14.71 -2.01
CA PRO A 345 -30.61 15.76 -2.13
C PRO A 345 -31.02 17.11 -1.51
N ASP A 346 -32.30 17.46 -1.52
CA ASP A 346 -32.79 18.71 -0.93
C ASP A 346 -32.54 18.80 0.59
N LYS A 347 -32.37 17.65 1.25
CA LYS A 347 -32.20 17.53 2.70
C LYS A 347 -30.75 17.44 3.16
N ILE A 348 -29.80 17.45 2.24
CA ILE A 348 -28.36 17.47 2.56
C ILE A 348 -28.04 18.62 3.52
N ARG A 349 -28.68 19.79 3.32
CA ARG A 349 -28.51 20.98 4.17
C ARG A 349 -28.91 20.75 5.63
N GLU A 350 -29.92 19.91 5.88
CA GLU A 350 -30.42 19.61 7.23
C GLU A 350 -29.42 18.74 8.01
N ILE A 351 -28.76 17.79 7.33
CA ILE A 351 -27.73 16.92 7.93
C ILE A 351 -26.43 17.69 8.19
N ILE A 352 -25.97 18.48 7.21
CA ILE A 352 -24.74 19.26 7.37
C ILE A 352 -24.94 20.32 8.47
N GLY A 353 -26.10 20.99 8.47
CA GLY A 353 -26.39 22.11 9.35
C GLY A 353 -25.59 23.37 8.98
N LYS A 354 -25.83 24.48 9.69
CA LYS A 354 -25.14 25.75 9.43
C LYS A 354 -23.64 25.61 9.64
N GLY A 355 -22.85 25.70 8.55
CA GLY A 355 -21.39 25.59 8.60
C GLY A 355 -20.88 24.19 8.97
N GLY A 356 -21.69 23.13 8.80
CA GLY A 356 -21.26 21.77 9.15
C GLY A 356 -21.32 21.48 10.66
N SER A 357 -22.10 22.22 11.44
CA SER A 357 -22.19 22.02 12.89
C SER A 357 -22.96 20.75 13.28
N MET A 358 -24.01 20.41 12.53
CA MET A 358 -24.85 19.25 12.84
C MET A 358 -24.12 17.95 12.51
N ILE A 359 -23.53 17.84 11.31
CA ILE A 359 -22.76 16.64 10.93
C ILE A 359 -21.60 16.40 11.89
N ARG A 360 -20.87 17.45 12.31
CA ARG A 360 -19.80 17.33 13.31
C ARG A 360 -20.32 16.84 14.66
N LYS A 361 -21.47 17.34 15.10
CA LYS A 361 -22.12 16.89 16.34
C LYS A 361 -22.48 15.40 16.27
N ILE A 362 -23.07 14.95 15.14
CA ILE A 362 -23.41 13.53 14.95
C ILE A 362 -22.12 12.68 14.98
N GLN A 363 -21.08 13.08 14.24
CA GLN A 363 -19.80 12.37 14.21
C GLN A 363 -19.14 12.27 15.60
N GLU A 364 -19.15 13.35 16.39
CA GLU A 364 -18.56 13.39 17.73
C GLU A 364 -19.33 12.53 18.74
N GLU A 365 -20.66 12.63 18.77
CA GLU A 365 -21.49 11.86 19.73
C GLU A 365 -21.57 10.37 19.39
N THR A 366 -21.55 10.03 18.09
CA THR A 366 -21.63 8.63 17.65
C THR A 366 -20.26 7.98 17.45
N GLY A 367 -19.18 8.77 17.41
CA GLY A 367 -17.84 8.28 17.06
C GLY A 367 -17.77 7.68 15.66
N THR A 368 -18.53 8.24 14.71
CA THR A 368 -18.58 7.80 13.31
C THR A 368 -17.97 8.85 12.40
N GLN A 369 -17.50 8.43 11.22
CA GLN A 369 -17.17 9.35 10.13
C GLN A 369 -18.31 9.31 9.12
N ILE A 370 -18.80 10.49 8.75
CA ILE A 370 -19.95 10.65 7.86
C ILE A 370 -19.50 11.50 6.68
N ASN A 371 -19.59 10.94 5.48
CA ASN A 371 -19.38 11.67 4.24
C ASN A 371 -20.72 11.80 3.49
N VAL A 372 -20.97 12.97 2.91
CA VAL A 372 -22.23 13.27 2.22
C VAL A 372 -21.90 13.75 0.82
N GLU A 373 -22.40 13.03 -0.17
CA GLU A 373 -22.24 13.35 -1.58
C GLU A 373 -23.41 14.21 -2.09
N ASP A 374 -23.15 15.01 -3.12
CA ASP A 374 -24.12 15.94 -3.71
C ASP A 374 -25.33 15.22 -4.34
N ASP A 375 -25.21 13.93 -4.64
CA ASP A 375 -26.28 13.08 -5.20
C ASP A 375 -27.24 12.53 -4.13
N GLY A 376 -27.02 12.87 -2.85
CA GLY A 376 -27.80 12.38 -1.73
C GLY A 376 -27.33 11.03 -1.17
N SER A 377 -26.15 10.54 -1.56
CA SER A 377 -25.54 9.37 -0.91
C SER A 377 -24.82 9.79 0.36
N VAL A 378 -25.12 9.13 1.49
CA VAL A 378 -24.48 9.37 2.78
C VAL A 378 -23.75 8.11 3.21
N GLU A 379 -22.43 8.20 3.31
CA GLU A 379 -21.56 7.12 3.76
C GLU A 379 -21.26 7.27 5.24
N ILE A 380 -21.57 6.24 6.02
CA ILE A 380 -21.36 6.21 7.47
C ILE A 380 -20.35 5.12 7.79
N ALA A 381 -19.15 5.53 8.20
CA ALA A 381 -18.06 4.64 8.57
C ALA A 381 -17.91 4.56 10.08
N ALA A 382 -17.94 3.33 10.65
CA ALA A 382 -17.65 3.09 12.05
C ALA A 382 -17.03 1.72 12.29
N VAL A 383 -16.20 1.59 13.32
CA VAL A 383 -15.64 0.29 13.74
C VAL A 383 -16.71 -0.55 14.45
N SER A 384 -17.57 0.08 15.25
CA SER A 384 -18.68 -0.58 15.95
C SER A 384 -19.99 -0.46 15.18
N GLY A 385 -20.65 -1.59 14.93
CA GLY A 385 -21.96 -1.60 14.28
C GLY A 385 -23.07 -0.91 15.09
N GLU A 386 -22.94 -0.80 16.42
CA GLU A 386 -23.89 -0.05 17.25
C GLU A 386 -23.80 1.45 16.97
N ASN A 387 -22.58 1.97 16.80
CA ASN A 387 -22.34 3.38 16.50
C ASN A 387 -22.91 3.75 15.13
N SER A 388 -22.72 2.90 14.12
CA SER A 388 -23.32 3.11 12.80
C SER A 388 -24.85 3.18 12.86
N ARG A 389 -25.51 2.29 13.64
CA ARG A 389 -26.97 2.31 13.77
C ARG A 389 -27.49 3.58 14.44
N LYS A 390 -26.78 4.08 15.46
CA LYS A 390 -27.11 5.35 16.12
C LYS A 390 -27.02 6.52 15.13
N ALA A 391 -25.95 6.57 14.33
CA ALA A 391 -25.78 7.58 13.29
C ALA A 391 -26.86 7.50 12.21
N ILE A 392 -27.18 6.30 11.71
CA ILE A 392 -28.26 6.08 10.73
C ILE A 392 -29.60 6.56 11.28
N THR A 393 -29.98 6.13 12.48
CA THR A 393 -31.25 6.52 13.11
C THR A 393 -31.37 8.04 13.27
N TRP A 394 -30.26 8.71 13.58
CA TRP A 394 -30.22 10.15 13.69
C TRP A 394 -30.36 10.84 12.31
N ILE A 395 -29.63 10.37 11.31
CA ILE A 395 -29.75 10.92 9.94
C ILE A 395 -31.16 10.69 9.38
N GLU A 396 -31.75 9.52 9.60
CA GLU A 396 -33.12 9.21 9.22
C GLU A 396 -34.13 10.10 9.94
N SER A 397 -33.93 10.42 11.22
CA SER A 397 -34.83 11.30 11.96
C SER A 397 -34.79 12.75 11.46
N LEU A 398 -33.62 13.24 11.03
CA LEU A 398 -33.46 14.54 10.38
C LEU A 398 -34.07 14.55 8.99
N THR A 399 -33.83 13.49 8.21
CA THR A 399 -34.27 13.42 6.81
C THR A 399 -35.68 12.91 6.63
N ARG A 400 -36.40 12.54 7.69
CA ARG A 400 -37.76 12.03 7.57
C ARG A 400 -38.68 13.09 6.98
N ASP A 401 -39.45 12.70 5.97
CA ASP A 401 -40.56 13.52 5.48
C ASP A 401 -41.71 13.50 6.47
N VAL A 402 -42.38 14.64 6.56
CA VAL A 402 -43.64 14.76 7.27
C VAL A 402 -44.70 14.27 6.31
N GLU A 403 -45.24 13.09 6.57
CA GLU A 403 -46.27 12.48 5.72
C GLU A 403 -47.66 12.97 6.14
N ILE A 404 -48.46 13.39 5.15
CA ILE A 404 -49.86 13.76 5.38
C ILE A 404 -50.61 12.53 5.88
N GLY A 405 -51.30 12.69 7.01
CA GLY A 405 -52.03 11.62 7.65
C GLY A 405 -51.19 10.73 8.56
N SER A 406 -49.89 11.00 8.77
CA SER A 406 -49.09 10.27 9.77
C SER A 406 -49.26 10.88 11.17
N LEU A 407 -49.14 10.02 12.19
CA LEU A 407 -49.41 10.34 13.60
C LEU A 407 -48.06 10.50 14.33
N TYR A 408 -47.81 11.67 14.88
CA TYR A 408 -46.55 12.05 15.52
C TYR A 408 -46.77 12.41 17.00
N LEU A 409 -45.79 12.08 17.85
CA LEU A 409 -45.69 12.63 19.21
C LEU A 409 -44.82 13.88 19.10
N GLY A 410 -45.39 15.05 19.36
CA GLY A 410 -44.68 16.31 19.21
C GLY A 410 -44.71 17.15 20.48
N LYS A 411 -43.70 18.01 20.66
CA LYS A 411 -43.56 18.87 21.82
C LYS A 411 -44.02 20.29 21.52
N VAL A 412 -44.84 20.88 22.39
CA VAL A 412 -45.32 22.26 22.23
C VAL A 412 -44.14 23.22 22.42
N THR A 413 -43.74 23.93 21.36
CA THR A 413 -42.63 24.89 21.43
C THR A 413 -43.09 26.30 21.79
N ARG A 414 -44.28 26.70 21.32
CA ARG A 414 -44.87 28.02 21.60
C ARG A 414 -46.38 28.01 21.43
N ILE A 415 -47.05 28.88 22.19
CA ILE A 415 -48.50 29.07 22.15
C ILE A 415 -48.79 30.48 21.65
N MET A 416 -49.80 30.59 20.79
CA MET A 416 -50.36 31.85 20.30
C MET A 416 -51.88 31.81 20.50
N GLY A 417 -52.55 32.96 20.58
CA GLY A 417 -54.00 33.01 20.81
C GLY A 417 -54.86 32.32 19.73
N PHE A 418 -54.29 31.96 18.58
CA PHE A 418 -54.99 31.24 17.50
C PHE A 418 -54.57 29.77 17.35
N GLY A 419 -53.59 29.29 18.12
CA GLY A 419 -53.11 27.91 18.04
C GLY A 419 -51.78 27.66 18.74
N ALA A 420 -51.37 26.39 18.80
CA ALA A 420 -50.10 25.96 19.37
C ALA A 420 -49.15 25.46 18.27
N PHE A 421 -47.89 25.84 18.34
CA PHE A 421 -46.85 25.26 17.50
C PHE A 421 -46.26 24.05 18.20
N VAL A 422 -46.22 22.94 17.47
CA VAL A 422 -45.77 21.64 17.95
C VAL A 422 -44.63 21.17 17.06
N GLU A 423 -43.47 20.90 17.65
CA GLU A 423 -42.33 20.30 16.98
C GLU A 423 -42.55 18.79 16.88
N ILE A 424 -42.69 18.27 15.67
CA ILE A 424 -43.00 16.85 15.39
C ILE A 424 -41.78 16.05 14.92
N LEU A 425 -40.79 16.74 14.37
CA LEU A 425 -39.48 16.23 13.98
C LEU A 425 -38.46 17.34 14.24
N PRO A 426 -37.17 17.02 14.47
CA PRO A 426 -36.16 18.04 14.78
C PRO A 426 -36.14 19.16 13.72
N GLY A 427 -36.45 20.39 14.14
CA GLY A 427 -36.49 21.56 13.24
C GLY A 427 -37.75 21.69 12.37
N LYS A 428 -38.74 20.81 12.50
CA LYS A 428 -40.04 20.90 11.81
C LYS A 428 -41.18 21.14 12.79
N GLU A 429 -41.67 22.37 12.79
CA GLU A 429 -42.84 22.78 13.56
C GLU A 429 -44.11 22.78 12.69
N GLY A 430 -45.20 22.27 13.24
CA GLY A 430 -46.53 22.42 12.66
C GLY A 430 -47.46 23.19 13.59
N LEU A 431 -48.47 23.83 13.00
CA LEU A 431 -49.48 24.59 13.74
C LEU A 431 -50.71 23.74 14.00
N VAL A 432 -51.06 23.57 15.28
CA VAL A 432 -52.39 23.10 15.69
C VAL A 432 -53.27 24.32 15.90
N ARG A 433 -54.27 24.53 15.03
CA ARG A 433 -55.23 25.63 15.23
C ARG A 433 -56.11 25.37 16.44
N ILE A 434 -56.63 26.43 17.06
CA ILE A 434 -57.46 26.33 18.28
C ILE A 434 -58.66 25.36 18.13
N GLY A 435 -59.29 25.32 16.95
CA GLY A 435 -60.41 24.40 16.67
C GLY A 435 -60.02 22.93 16.47
N GLU A 436 -58.72 22.64 16.33
CA GLU A 436 -58.17 21.30 16.11
C GLU A 436 -57.43 20.76 17.35
N LEU A 437 -57.46 21.49 18.47
CA LEU A 437 -56.81 21.11 19.74
C LEU A 437 -57.59 20.04 20.50
N ALA A 438 -58.93 20.11 20.48
CA ALA A 438 -59.80 19.21 21.23
C ALA A 438 -61.09 18.93 20.44
N ASP A 439 -61.83 17.92 20.88
CA ASP A 439 -63.14 17.53 20.35
C ASP A 439 -64.29 18.45 20.81
N TYR A 440 -64.07 19.25 21.85
CA TYR A 440 -64.96 20.30 22.36
C TYR A 440 -64.48 21.72 22.00
N HIS A 441 -65.34 22.72 22.21
CA HIS A 441 -64.99 24.12 21.97
C HIS A 441 -63.99 24.63 23.02
N VAL A 442 -62.85 25.14 22.56
CA VAL A 442 -61.75 25.62 23.41
C VAL A 442 -61.77 27.16 23.42
N PRO A 443 -61.98 27.82 24.58
CA PRO A 443 -61.98 29.28 24.70
C PRO A 443 -60.58 29.89 24.52
N SER A 444 -59.55 29.27 25.13
CA SER A 444 -58.15 29.70 25.02
C SER A 444 -57.23 28.49 24.85
N VAL A 445 -56.14 28.66 24.10
CA VAL A 445 -55.20 27.55 23.79
C VAL A 445 -54.49 27.06 25.07
N GLU A 446 -54.23 27.98 26.00
CA GLU A 446 -53.57 27.74 27.29
C GLU A 446 -54.39 26.83 28.22
N ASP A 447 -55.70 26.70 27.98
CA ASP A 447 -56.56 25.81 28.78
C ASP A 447 -56.33 24.33 28.47
N VAL A 448 -55.69 24.02 27.34
CA VAL A 448 -55.57 22.65 26.81
C VAL A 448 -54.13 22.18 26.72
N VAL A 449 -53.19 23.08 26.41
CA VAL A 449 -51.77 22.75 26.25
C VAL A 449 -50.88 23.82 26.86
N SER A 450 -49.77 23.39 27.45
CA SER A 450 -48.70 24.26 27.96
C SER A 450 -47.45 24.16 27.11
N VAL A 451 -46.61 25.21 27.13
CA VAL A 451 -45.29 25.15 26.48
C VAL A 451 -44.46 24.06 27.13
N GLY A 452 -43.96 23.13 26.32
CA GLY A 452 -43.20 21.98 26.77
C GLY A 452 -43.99 20.66 26.85
N ASP A 453 -45.32 20.70 26.71
CA ASP A 453 -46.16 19.48 26.74
C ASP A 453 -45.91 18.59 25.51
N GLU A 454 -45.96 17.28 25.71
CA GLU A 454 -45.92 16.29 24.63
C GLU A 454 -47.35 15.89 24.23
N VAL A 455 -47.72 16.14 22.97
CA VAL A 455 -49.06 15.90 22.43
C VAL A 455 -49.02 15.06 21.17
N MET A 456 -49.98 14.14 21.05
CA MET A 456 -50.19 13.35 19.84
C MET A 456 -50.94 14.18 18.79
N VAL A 457 -50.38 14.27 17.59
CA VAL A 457 -50.91 15.10 16.50
C VAL A 457 -50.85 14.36 15.18
N VAL A 458 -51.83 14.61 14.30
CA VAL A 458 -51.86 14.11 12.92
C VAL A 458 -51.62 15.26 11.97
N VAL A 459 -50.79 15.03 10.95
CA VAL A 459 -50.60 15.99 9.86
C VAL A 459 -51.82 15.97 8.97
N THR A 460 -52.54 17.09 8.89
CA THR A 460 -53.76 17.18 8.07
C THR A 460 -53.46 17.69 6.67
N GLU A 461 -52.58 18.67 6.55
CA GLU A 461 -52.25 19.31 5.28
C GLU A 461 -50.86 19.94 5.35
N ILE A 462 -50.16 19.95 4.22
CA ILE A 462 -48.95 20.76 4.01
C ILE A 462 -49.30 21.77 2.94
N ASP A 463 -49.26 23.06 3.28
CA ASP A 463 -49.66 24.11 2.34
C ASP A 463 -48.60 24.35 1.25
N ARG A 464 -48.95 25.14 0.23
CA ARG A 464 -48.03 25.50 -0.89
C ARG A 464 -46.78 26.27 -0.45
N GLN A 465 -46.74 26.78 0.78
CA GLN A 465 -45.60 27.48 1.38
C GLN A 465 -44.78 26.55 2.30
N GLY A 466 -45.12 25.26 2.39
CA GLY A 466 -44.45 24.28 3.23
C GLY A 466 -44.83 24.32 4.71
N ARG A 467 -45.89 25.05 5.09
CA ARG A 467 -46.38 25.09 6.47
C ARG A 467 -47.22 23.84 6.76
N ILE A 468 -46.92 23.20 7.89
CA ILE A 468 -47.54 21.95 8.31
C ILE A 468 -48.73 22.27 9.22
N ASN A 469 -49.93 21.89 8.80
CA ASN A 469 -51.12 21.95 9.65
C ASN A 469 -51.27 20.62 10.40
N LEU A 470 -51.47 20.74 11.71
CA LEU A 470 -51.60 19.61 12.62
C LEU A 470 -52.99 19.61 13.27
N SER A 471 -53.49 18.41 13.58
CA SER A 471 -54.73 18.24 14.34
C SER A 471 -54.53 17.23 15.46
N ARG A 472 -54.76 17.68 16.70
CA ARG A 472 -54.83 16.83 17.89
C ARG A 472 -56.18 16.12 17.95
N LYS A 473 -57.25 16.78 17.55
CA LYS A 473 -58.60 16.21 17.43
C LYS A 473 -58.63 14.98 16.52
N ALA A 474 -58.00 15.05 15.34
CA ALA A 474 -57.91 13.92 14.41
C ALA A 474 -57.07 12.76 14.99
N ALA A 475 -56.05 13.06 15.80
CA ALA A 475 -55.28 12.04 16.52
C ALA A 475 -56.13 11.33 17.59
N MET A 476 -56.90 12.09 18.38
CA MET A 476 -57.82 11.56 19.40
C MET A 476 -58.90 10.67 18.77
N GLN A 477 -59.51 11.10 17.66
CA GLN A 477 -60.52 10.31 16.95
C GLN A 477 -59.94 9.00 16.37
N ARG A 478 -58.69 8.99 15.92
CA ARG A 478 -58.02 7.76 15.45
C ARG A 478 -57.64 6.81 16.58
N HIS A 479 -57.36 7.32 17.78
CA HIS A 479 -57.12 6.49 18.95
C HIS A 479 -58.43 5.80 19.39
N LEU A 480 -59.54 6.55 19.43
CA LEU A 480 -60.89 6.04 19.70
C LEU A 480 -61.40 5.02 18.65
N ALA A 481 -60.93 5.11 17.40
CA ALA A 481 -61.30 4.17 16.33
C ALA A 481 -60.48 2.86 16.31
N LYS A 482 -59.39 2.76 17.10
CA LYS A 482 -58.48 1.60 17.15
C LYS A 482 -58.66 0.70 18.38
N GLU A 483 -59.53 1.05 19.32
CA GLU A 483 -60.03 0.11 20.33
C GLU A 483 -61.30 -0.56 19.79
N PRO A 484 -61.24 -1.80 19.26
CA PRO A 484 -62.43 -2.61 19.14
C PRO A 484 -62.76 -3.19 20.53
N VAL A 485 -64.03 -3.09 20.90
CA VAL A 485 -64.66 -4.00 21.87
C VAL A 485 -64.57 -5.43 21.36
#